data_AF-A0A9D7CWV4-F1
#
_entry.id   AF-A0A9D7CWV4-F1
#
_cell.length_a   1.000
_cell.length_b   1.000
_cell.length_c   1.000
_cell.angle_alpha   90.00
_cell.angle_beta   90.00
_cell.angle_gamma   90.00
#
_symmetry.space_group_name_H-M   'P 1'
#
loop_
_entity.id
_entity.type
_entity.pdbx_description
1 polymer ?
#
loop_
_entity_poly.entity_id
_entity_poly.type
_entity_poly.pdbx_seq_one_letter_code
_entity_poly.pdbx_strand_id
1 'polypeptide(L)'
;MFDCGSCLAPQSCGGGTVANQCGCSPATTCPAGQNCGSADDGCGGTIDCGSCTAPQSCSGGATANQCGCTPATTCPAGQNCGTADDGCGGTVDCGACTGPQSCGGGGTGNQCGCTPATACPSGQNCGSADDGCGGLIDCGSCGAPQSCGGGGIPNQCGCTPGTVCPAGENCGTASDGCGGTITCGTCTEPETCAGAGVPNHCGCTPKTTCPANFMCGTAPDDCGGQVACGSCTTGESCNDDHRCTKTTFAFRDAAGRLIGEYDATGAPIYQVAYMGQTPVARFTPTESQTIHTDHLGTPRALADATDKIVWKWDGDAFGMSMPDEDPDGDSVKLSFPMRFPGQLYDDESGLHYNVFRDYDPKTGRYLQADPIGLAGGASLYGYVGGAPVGRSDPTGLYWFLPYLIPYVATAATTGVALLYRSAPMLNQATILASEVVVDGGGMGFGAMLTSVGRSANRVALAARLRNVNSVRGTTNCQEVALSVHSILRGHGPRPVTNSAAGAPEVLEKALGGKFTSRSPIEEIIKQMEDAGPGAAGIVSGSNPFIDPTKGHVFNVINDGGIVRFIDAQPGGNAFTAGSRAAHEEYSAFRLLLPGK
;
A
#
# COMPACT_ATOMS: atom_id res chain seq x y z
N MET A 1 15.27 -168.87 19.73
CA MET A 1 14.87 -167.58 20.32
C MET A 1 15.77 -167.38 21.52
N PHE A 2 16.78 -166.53 21.40
CA PHE A 2 17.76 -166.25 22.45
C PHE A 2 17.51 -164.82 22.94
N ASP A 3 17.30 -164.65 24.24
CA ASP A 3 16.84 -163.42 24.90
C ASP A 3 18.03 -162.56 25.36
N CYS A 4 18.08 -161.29 24.93
CA CYS A 4 19.09 -160.27 25.28
C CYS A 4 18.90 -159.68 26.70
N GLY A 5 17.82 -160.02 27.42
CA GLY A 5 17.40 -159.27 28.60
C GLY A 5 16.95 -157.84 28.26
N SER A 6 16.75 -157.00 29.28
CA SER A 6 16.23 -155.63 29.14
C SER A 6 17.36 -154.60 28.96
N CYS A 7 17.50 -154.02 27.76
CA CYS A 7 18.35 -152.85 27.50
C CYS A 7 17.73 -151.56 28.08
N LEU A 8 18.56 -150.66 28.61
CA LEU A 8 18.13 -149.32 29.07
C LEU A 8 18.16 -148.32 27.91
N ALA A 9 17.09 -147.54 27.76
CA ALA A 9 17.00 -146.49 26.74
C ALA A 9 18.16 -145.48 26.86
N PRO A 10 18.73 -144.99 25.73
CA PRO A 10 18.25 -145.16 24.35
C PRO A 10 18.74 -146.44 23.64
N GLN A 11 19.32 -147.41 24.35
CA GLN A 11 19.88 -148.61 23.73
C GLN A 11 18.80 -149.66 23.38
N SER A 12 18.96 -150.34 22.25
CA SER A 12 18.13 -151.48 21.83
C SER A 12 18.98 -152.74 21.59
N CYS A 13 18.43 -153.94 21.80
CA CYS A 13 19.14 -155.20 21.54
C CYS A 13 19.42 -155.32 20.04
N GLY A 14 20.71 -155.34 19.66
CA GLY A 14 21.16 -155.29 18.27
C GLY A 14 21.38 -153.87 17.71
N GLY A 15 21.19 -152.82 18.52
CA GLY A 15 21.33 -151.41 18.11
C GLY A 15 22.77 -150.90 17.95
N GLY A 16 23.76 -151.78 17.98
CA GLY A 16 25.18 -151.49 17.76
C GLY A 16 25.82 -152.46 16.75
N THR A 17 27.12 -152.31 16.49
CA THR A 17 27.83 -153.10 15.46
C THR A 17 28.12 -154.56 15.85
N VAL A 18 27.71 -154.99 17.05
CA VAL A 18 27.92 -156.35 17.57
C VAL A 18 26.56 -157.01 17.83
N ALA A 19 26.31 -158.14 17.17
CA ALA A 19 25.08 -158.88 17.33
C ALA A 19 24.89 -159.35 18.78
N ASN A 20 23.65 -159.25 19.29
CA ASN A 20 23.23 -159.67 20.63
C ASN A 20 23.81 -158.83 21.80
N GLN A 21 24.05 -157.53 21.60
CA GLN A 21 24.37 -156.57 22.66
C GLN A 21 23.48 -155.31 22.58
N CYS A 22 23.28 -154.61 23.70
CA CYS A 22 22.59 -153.33 23.74
C CYS A 22 23.48 -152.23 23.12
N GLY A 23 22.96 -151.46 22.15
CA GLY A 23 23.67 -150.34 21.50
C GLY A 23 22.73 -149.20 21.07
N CYS A 24 23.28 -148.00 20.89
CA CYS A 24 22.58 -146.79 20.43
C CYS A 24 22.98 -146.49 18.97
N SER A 25 21.99 -146.19 18.11
CA SER A 25 22.24 -145.74 16.73
C SER A 25 21.94 -144.24 16.62
N PRO A 26 22.96 -143.39 16.40
CA PRO A 26 22.79 -141.93 16.33
C PRO A 26 21.90 -141.50 15.16
N ALA A 27 21.12 -140.44 15.34
CA ALA A 27 20.41 -139.78 14.25
C ALA A 27 21.40 -139.13 13.26
N THR A 28 21.13 -139.20 11.96
CA THR A 28 22.00 -138.65 10.90
C THR A 28 21.41 -137.41 10.21
N THR A 29 20.24 -136.96 10.65
CA THR A 29 19.53 -135.79 10.11
C THR A 29 19.03 -134.90 11.24
N CYS A 30 19.00 -133.59 11.01
CA CYS A 30 18.55 -132.63 12.00
C CYS A 30 17.09 -132.86 12.43
N PRO A 31 16.76 -132.61 13.71
CA PRO A 31 15.40 -132.67 14.20
C PRO A 31 14.47 -131.79 13.37
N ALA A 32 13.22 -132.24 13.18
CA ALA A 32 12.23 -131.53 12.39
C ALA A 32 12.06 -130.08 12.88
N GLY A 33 12.29 -129.13 11.98
CA GLY A 33 12.19 -127.70 12.27
C GLY A 33 13.49 -126.98 12.62
N GLN A 34 14.64 -127.65 12.66
CA GLN A 34 15.95 -127.00 12.80
C GLN A 34 16.68 -126.97 11.45
N ASN A 35 17.15 -125.80 11.02
CA ASN A 35 17.79 -125.59 9.71
C ASN A 35 19.09 -124.76 9.78
N CYS A 36 19.60 -124.54 10.99
CA CYS A 36 20.92 -123.96 11.21
C CYS A 36 21.45 -124.33 12.60
N GLY A 37 22.75 -124.23 12.82
CA GLY A 37 23.38 -124.47 14.13
C GLY A 37 23.54 -125.96 14.44
N SER A 38 23.75 -126.29 15.71
CA SER A 38 24.09 -127.65 16.15
C SER A 38 22.98 -128.30 16.98
N ALA A 39 22.63 -129.56 16.70
CA ALA A 39 21.61 -130.34 17.39
C ALA A 39 22.17 -131.65 17.98
N ASP A 40 21.57 -132.18 19.05
CA ASP A 40 21.97 -133.47 19.67
C ASP A 40 21.53 -134.67 18.79
N ASP A 41 22.39 -135.68 18.64
CA ASP A 41 22.15 -136.89 17.83
C ASP A 41 21.36 -138.00 18.57
N GLY A 42 21.01 -137.78 19.84
CA GLY A 42 20.28 -138.72 20.68
C GLY A 42 21.14 -139.83 21.30
N CYS A 43 22.44 -139.85 21.02
CA CYS A 43 23.42 -140.76 21.60
C CYS A 43 24.62 -140.00 22.23
N GLY A 44 24.50 -138.68 22.45
CA GLY A 44 25.51 -137.82 23.08
C GLY A 44 26.52 -137.19 22.12
N GLY A 45 26.32 -137.30 20.80
CA GLY A 45 27.03 -136.57 19.76
C GLY A 45 26.21 -135.40 19.21
N THR A 46 26.75 -134.70 18.20
CA THR A 46 26.16 -133.46 17.67
C THR A 46 26.08 -133.48 16.14
N ILE A 47 24.96 -133.03 15.59
CA ILE A 47 24.65 -132.87 14.17
C ILE A 47 24.73 -131.37 13.80
N ASP A 48 25.42 -131.02 12.72
CA ASP A 48 25.44 -129.67 12.16
C ASP A 48 24.30 -129.49 11.14
N CYS A 49 23.41 -128.54 11.41
CA CYS A 49 22.22 -128.22 10.64
C CYS A 49 22.41 -127.06 9.64
N GLY A 50 23.64 -126.55 9.48
CA GLY A 50 23.99 -125.53 8.49
C GLY A 50 24.04 -124.10 9.04
N SER A 51 24.17 -123.11 8.14
CA SER A 51 24.32 -121.68 8.47
C SER A 51 23.35 -120.80 7.66
N CYS A 52 22.89 -119.70 8.27
CA CYS A 52 21.99 -118.73 7.62
C CYS A 52 22.73 -117.72 6.73
N THR A 53 22.10 -117.27 5.65
CA THR A 53 22.57 -116.15 4.82
C THR A 53 22.07 -114.80 5.35
N ALA A 54 22.95 -113.79 5.38
CA ALA A 54 22.60 -112.45 5.84
C ALA A 54 21.40 -111.86 5.05
N PRO A 55 20.48 -111.12 5.71
CA PRO A 55 20.56 -110.64 7.10
C PRO A 55 20.00 -111.61 8.16
N GLN A 56 19.70 -112.85 7.81
CA GLN A 56 19.13 -113.82 8.76
C GLN A 56 20.19 -114.33 9.75
N SER A 57 19.78 -114.54 11.00
CA SER A 57 20.63 -115.12 12.06
C SER A 57 20.04 -116.44 12.58
N CYS A 58 20.90 -117.32 13.09
CA CYS A 58 20.52 -118.69 13.48
C CYS A 58 19.68 -118.79 14.79
N SER A 59 19.19 -117.65 15.26
CA SER A 59 18.24 -117.56 16.38
C SER A 59 17.18 -116.49 16.13
N GLY A 60 17.06 -116.00 14.88
CA GLY A 60 16.09 -114.98 14.50
C GLY A 60 14.74 -115.56 14.06
N GLY A 61 14.58 -116.89 14.03
CA GLY A 61 13.30 -117.56 13.80
C GLY A 61 12.42 -117.64 15.06
N ALA A 62 11.24 -118.26 14.94
CA ALA A 62 10.30 -118.39 16.06
C ALA A 62 10.76 -119.38 17.14
N THR A 63 11.70 -120.27 16.83
CA THR A 63 12.33 -121.21 17.77
C THR A 63 13.84 -121.25 17.58
N ALA A 64 14.57 -121.78 18.58
CA ALA A 64 16.02 -121.94 18.51
C ALA A 64 16.44 -122.83 17.31
N ASN A 65 17.63 -122.56 16.75
CA ASN A 65 18.18 -123.25 15.58
C ASN A 65 17.35 -123.07 14.29
N GLN A 66 16.69 -121.91 14.15
CA GLN A 66 16.01 -121.47 12.93
C GLN A 66 16.55 -120.13 12.42
N CYS A 67 16.77 -120.06 11.10
CA CYS A 67 17.08 -118.80 10.43
C CYS A 67 15.88 -117.85 10.43
N GLY A 68 16.10 -116.61 10.86
CA GLY A 68 15.12 -115.52 10.73
C GLY A 68 15.74 -114.13 10.94
N CYS A 69 14.97 -113.09 10.68
CA CYS A 69 15.37 -111.68 10.80
C CYS A 69 14.29 -110.95 11.60
N THR A 70 14.69 -110.16 12.60
CA THR A 70 13.78 -109.34 13.41
C THR A 70 13.89 -107.89 12.93
N PRO A 71 12.87 -107.35 12.25
CA PRO A 71 12.90 -105.97 11.76
C PRO A 71 13.03 -104.96 12.90
N ALA A 72 13.80 -103.89 12.68
CA ALA A 72 13.85 -102.76 13.59
C ALA A 72 12.48 -102.05 13.61
N THR A 73 11.89 -101.90 14.81
CA THR A 73 10.61 -101.21 15.00
C THR A 73 10.78 -99.74 15.40
N THR A 74 12.02 -99.30 15.57
CA THR A 74 12.39 -97.92 15.90
C THR A 74 13.44 -97.42 14.92
N CYS A 75 13.48 -96.10 14.75
CA CYS A 75 14.38 -95.50 13.80
C CYS A 75 15.85 -95.66 14.19
N PRO A 76 16.74 -95.89 13.20
CA PRO A 76 18.17 -95.93 13.43
C PRO A 76 18.67 -94.66 14.12
N ALA A 77 19.69 -94.82 14.97
CA ALA A 77 20.26 -93.71 15.73
C ALA A 77 20.68 -92.55 14.79
N GLY A 78 20.15 -91.37 15.05
CA GLY A 78 20.42 -90.16 14.26
C GLY A 78 19.42 -89.89 13.13
N GLN A 79 18.36 -90.70 12.96
CA GLN A 79 17.27 -90.44 12.02
C GLN A 79 15.99 -90.07 12.77
N ASN A 80 15.35 -88.97 12.39
CA ASN A 80 14.15 -88.44 13.06
C ASN A 80 13.05 -87.95 12.09
N CYS A 81 13.18 -88.27 10.81
CA CYS A 81 12.15 -88.02 9.80
C CYS A 81 12.31 -88.94 8.59
N GLY A 82 11.24 -89.09 7.81
CA GLY A 82 11.24 -89.86 6.57
C GLY A 82 11.24 -91.37 6.80
N THR A 83 11.62 -92.14 5.79
CA THR A 83 11.64 -93.61 5.85
C THR A 83 13.05 -94.15 5.92
N ALA A 84 13.29 -95.12 6.80
CA ALA A 84 14.58 -95.79 7.00
C ALA A 84 14.45 -97.29 6.75
N ASP A 85 15.53 -97.97 6.39
CA ASP A 85 15.56 -99.44 6.23
C ASP A 85 15.44 -100.13 7.61
N ASP A 86 14.60 -101.17 7.70
CA ASP A 86 14.37 -101.94 8.94
C ASP A 86 15.41 -103.04 9.20
N GLY A 87 16.40 -103.20 8.30
CA GLY A 87 17.46 -104.21 8.38
C GLY A 87 17.05 -105.60 7.87
N CYS A 88 15.80 -105.78 7.46
CA CYS A 88 15.25 -107.01 6.90
C CYS A 88 14.60 -106.80 5.52
N GLY A 89 14.87 -105.65 4.87
CA GLY A 89 14.38 -105.31 3.52
C GLY A 89 13.02 -104.61 3.49
N GLY A 90 12.48 -104.22 4.65
CA GLY A 90 11.33 -103.34 4.79
C GLY A 90 11.74 -101.93 5.23
N THR A 91 10.76 -101.08 5.54
CA THR A 91 11.01 -99.68 5.94
C THR A 91 10.30 -99.31 7.24
N VAL A 92 10.95 -98.53 8.10
CA VAL A 92 10.37 -97.89 9.28
C VAL A 92 10.13 -96.40 9.01
N ASP A 93 8.98 -95.88 9.43
CA ASP A 93 8.63 -94.45 9.33
C ASP A 93 9.10 -93.70 10.57
N CYS A 94 9.98 -92.72 10.37
CA CYS A 94 10.60 -91.90 11.40
C CYS A 94 9.87 -90.59 11.67
N GLY A 95 8.68 -90.40 11.10
CA GLY A 95 7.83 -89.25 11.32
C GLY A 95 8.10 -88.10 10.36
N ALA A 96 7.41 -86.98 10.59
CA ALA A 96 7.47 -85.78 9.77
C ALA A 96 8.01 -84.59 10.57
N CYS A 97 8.75 -83.71 9.89
CA CYS A 97 9.23 -82.46 10.47
C CYS A 97 8.10 -81.43 10.55
N THR A 98 8.10 -80.61 11.61
CA THR A 98 7.23 -79.45 11.71
C THR A 98 7.88 -78.26 11.01
N GLY A 99 7.07 -77.49 10.26
CA GLY A 99 7.56 -76.31 9.54
C GLY A 99 8.28 -75.31 10.47
N PRO A 100 9.37 -74.68 10.01
CA PRO A 100 9.85 -74.64 8.62
C PRO A 100 10.85 -75.75 8.22
N GLN A 101 11.12 -76.71 9.09
CA GLN A 101 12.10 -77.77 8.79
C GLN A 101 11.55 -78.77 7.77
N SER A 102 12.42 -79.25 6.89
CA SER A 102 12.12 -80.31 5.92
C SER A 102 13.04 -81.51 6.16
N CYS A 103 12.57 -82.71 5.84
CA CYS A 103 13.37 -83.91 5.99
C CYS A 103 14.52 -83.92 4.96
N GLY A 104 15.77 -83.92 5.43
CA GLY A 104 16.94 -83.69 4.58
C GLY A 104 17.32 -82.22 4.40
N GLY A 105 16.52 -81.28 4.94
CA GLY A 105 16.66 -79.85 4.68
C GLY A 105 17.91 -79.18 5.25
N GLY A 106 18.68 -79.87 6.10
CA GLY A 106 19.98 -79.41 6.62
C GLY A 106 21.19 -80.00 5.89
N GLY A 107 20.98 -80.69 4.76
CA GLY A 107 22.05 -81.38 4.00
C GLY A 107 22.32 -82.83 4.41
N THR A 108 21.73 -83.30 5.53
CA THR A 108 21.83 -84.70 5.99
C THR A 108 20.50 -85.42 5.79
N GLY A 109 20.49 -86.52 5.04
CA GLY A 109 19.29 -87.33 4.79
C GLY A 109 18.67 -87.88 6.08
N ASN A 110 17.34 -88.03 6.10
CA ASN A 110 16.56 -88.56 7.24
C ASN A 110 16.69 -87.76 8.56
N GLN A 111 17.14 -86.50 8.47
CA GLN A 111 17.19 -85.55 9.58
C GLN A 111 16.38 -84.29 9.28
N CYS A 112 15.60 -83.84 10.26
CA CYS A 112 14.93 -82.54 10.17
C CYS A 112 15.97 -81.42 10.19
N GLY A 113 15.97 -80.60 9.14
CA GLY A 113 16.83 -79.43 9.03
C GLY A 113 16.22 -78.38 8.11
N CYS A 114 16.83 -77.20 8.06
CA CYS A 114 16.38 -76.09 7.24
C CYS A 114 17.59 -75.49 6.52
N THR A 115 17.44 -75.17 5.23
CA THR A 115 18.46 -74.45 4.46
C THR A 115 17.98 -73.01 4.31
N PRO A 116 18.63 -72.05 4.99
CA PRO A 116 18.25 -70.64 4.88
C PRO A 116 18.37 -70.13 3.45
N ALA A 117 17.42 -69.31 3.02
CA ALA A 117 17.59 -68.52 1.81
C ALA A 117 18.75 -67.52 2.02
N THR A 118 19.63 -67.37 1.03
CA THR A 118 20.79 -66.46 1.09
C THR A 118 20.62 -65.21 0.23
N ALA A 119 19.46 -65.07 -0.40
CA ALA A 119 19.13 -63.95 -1.27
C ALA A 119 17.70 -63.50 -1.00
N CYS A 120 17.46 -62.21 -1.21
CA CYS A 120 16.16 -61.62 -0.98
C CYS A 120 15.09 -62.22 -1.89
N PRO A 121 13.86 -62.42 -1.37
CA PRO A 121 12.75 -62.86 -2.18
C PRO A 121 12.52 -61.94 -3.38
N SER A 122 12.08 -62.53 -4.50
CA SER A 122 11.83 -61.79 -5.73
C SER A 122 10.85 -60.63 -5.49
N GLY A 123 11.28 -59.41 -5.80
CA GLY A 123 10.49 -58.19 -5.59
C GLY A 123 10.76 -57.47 -4.27
N GLN A 124 11.70 -57.94 -3.44
CA GLN A 124 12.20 -57.20 -2.28
C GLN A 124 13.59 -56.62 -2.56
N ASN A 125 13.78 -55.31 -2.33
CA ASN A 125 15.04 -54.60 -2.60
C ASN A 125 15.47 -53.67 -1.45
N CYS A 126 14.82 -53.79 -0.29
CA CYS A 126 15.22 -53.09 0.93
C CYS A 126 14.68 -53.78 2.19
N GLY A 127 15.27 -53.42 3.34
CA GLY A 127 14.81 -53.88 4.65
C GLY A 127 15.22 -55.32 4.95
N SER A 128 14.50 -55.98 5.84
CA SER A 128 14.82 -57.36 6.24
C SER A 128 13.75 -58.34 5.79
N ALA A 129 14.17 -59.47 5.24
CA ALA A 129 13.32 -60.58 4.83
C ALA A 129 13.60 -61.81 5.71
N ASP A 130 12.59 -62.63 5.99
CA ASP A 130 12.79 -63.91 6.68
C ASP A 130 13.52 -64.89 5.75
N ASP A 131 14.50 -65.62 6.28
CA ASP A 131 15.29 -66.60 5.53
C ASP A 131 14.58 -67.97 5.36
N GLY A 132 13.35 -68.09 5.86
CA GLY A 132 12.57 -69.32 5.91
C GLY A 132 12.97 -70.25 7.04
N CYS A 133 13.98 -69.93 7.85
CA CYS A 133 14.52 -70.74 8.93
C CYS A 133 14.61 -69.97 10.27
N GLY A 134 13.96 -68.79 10.36
CA GLY A 134 13.90 -67.94 11.55
C GLY A 134 15.06 -66.93 11.67
N GLY A 135 15.92 -66.82 10.65
CA GLY A 135 16.90 -65.75 10.51
C GLY A 135 16.42 -64.64 9.58
N LEU A 136 17.17 -63.52 9.56
CA LEU A 136 16.85 -62.35 8.73
C LEU A 136 17.93 -62.13 7.66
N ILE A 137 17.49 -61.92 6.43
CA ILE A 137 18.29 -61.48 5.28
C ILE A 137 18.18 -59.96 5.17
N ASP A 138 19.30 -59.26 5.09
CA ASP A 138 19.33 -57.82 4.77
C ASP A 138 19.27 -57.60 3.25
N CYS A 139 18.21 -56.97 2.79
CA CYS A 139 17.94 -56.66 1.38
C CYS A 139 18.44 -55.29 0.95
N GLY A 140 19.21 -54.61 1.80
CA GLY A 140 19.81 -53.32 1.51
C GLY A 140 18.95 -52.14 1.95
N SER A 141 19.40 -50.95 1.60
CA SER A 141 18.78 -49.67 1.96
C SER A 141 18.43 -48.84 0.72
N CYS A 142 17.42 -47.97 0.88
CA CYS A 142 16.98 -47.09 -0.20
C CYS A 142 17.80 -45.78 -0.20
N GLY A 143 18.12 -45.29 -1.40
CA GLY A 143 18.69 -43.95 -1.57
C GLY A 143 17.64 -42.86 -1.39
N ALA A 144 18.04 -41.71 -0.82
CA ALA A 144 17.13 -40.58 -0.67
C ALA A 144 16.58 -40.11 -2.04
N PRO A 145 15.29 -39.77 -2.15
CA PRO A 145 14.33 -39.57 -1.05
C PRO A 145 13.47 -40.81 -0.71
N GLN A 146 13.79 -41.99 -1.23
CA GLN A 146 12.97 -43.19 -1.04
C GLN A 146 13.17 -43.78 0.36
N SER A 147 12.11 -44.38 0.91
CA SER A 147 12.14 -45.15 2.16
C SER A 147 11.68 -46.58 1.90
N CYS A 148 12.17 -47.53 2.70
CA CYS A 148 11.73 -48.92 2.56
C CYS A 148 10.27 -49.05 2.98
N GLY A 149 9.40 -49.50 2.07
CA GLY A 149 7.95 -49.48 2.29
C GLY A 149 7.26 -48.17 1.90
N GLY A 150 8.00 -47.14 1.48
CA GLY A 150 7.47 -45.81 1.19
C GLY A 150 6.51 -45.75 -0.01
N GLY A 151 6.46 -46.77 -0.86
CA GLY A 151 5.47 -46.85 -1.95
C GLY A 151 4.13 -47.47 -1.53
N GLY A 152 3.94 -47.76 -0.23
CA GLY A 152 2.83 -48.57 0.28
C GLY A 152 3.01 -50.09 0.10
N ILE A 153 4.13 -50.53 -0.48
CA ILE A 153 4.49 -51.94 -0.65
C ILE A 153 5.65 -52.28 0.28
N PRO A 154 5.49 -53.18 1.27
CA PRO A 154 6.55 -53.59 2.18
C PRO A 154 7.80 -54.12 1.45
N ASN A 155 8.98 -53.88 2.03
CA ASN A 155 10.28 -54.35 1.51
C ASN A 155 10.63 -53.89 0.08
N GLN A 156 9.96 -52.85 -0.42
CA GLN A 156 10.28 -52.16 -1.66
C GLN A 156 10.64 -50.70 -1.42
N CYS A 157 11.70 -50.23 -2.09
CA CYS A 157 12.03 -48.82 -2.14
C CYS A 157 10.93 -48.07 -2.88
N GLY A 158 10.30 -47.14 -2.18
CA GLY A 158 9.31 -46.23 -2.73
C GLY A 158 9.30 -44.92 -1.95
N CYS A 159 8.52 -43.96 -2.43
CA CYS A 159 8.42 -42.65 -1.82
C CYS A 159 6.94 -42.33 -1.65
N THR A 160 6.56 -41.88 -0.45
CA THR A 160 5.21 -41.39 -0.17
C THR A 160 5.23 -39.87 -0.39
N PRO A 161 4.59 -39.32 -1.43
CA PRO A 161 4.53 -37.88 -1.62
C PRO A 161 3.86 -37.20 -0.43
N GLY A 162 4.45 -36.11 0.05
CA GLY A 162 3.79 -35.22 0.98
C GLY A 162 2.52 -34.65 0.35
N THR A 163 1.42 -34.61 1.11
CA THR A 163 0.17 -33.99 0.66
C THR A 163 -0.11 -32.65 1.35
N VAL A 164 0.78 -32.26 2.27
CA VAL A 164 0.71 -31.01 3.02
C VAL A 164 2.01 -30.25 2.81
N CYS A 165 1.92 -28.94 2.86
CA CYS A 165 3.08 -28.07 2.73
C CYS A 165 4.11 -28.38 3.82
N PRO A 166 5.41 -28.38 3.46
CA PRO A 166 6.48 -28.50 4.44
C PRO A 166 6.33 -27.45 5.56
N ALA A 167 6.76 -27.81 6.76
CA ALA A 167 6.59 -26.97 7.94
C ALA A 167 7.24 -25.59 7.74
N GLY A 168 6.42 -24.54 7.80
CA GLY A 168 6.83 -23.14 7.63
C GLY A 168 6.46 -22.55 6.27
N GLU A 169 6.33 -23.37 5.22
CA GLU A 169 5.98 -22.90 3.89
C GLU A 169 4.47 -22.61 3.78
N ASN A 170 4.11 -21.40 3.36
CA ASN A 170 2.72 -20.93 3.31
C ASN A 170 2.33 -20.26 1.98
N CYS A 171 3.25 -20.21 1.00
CA CYS A 171 3.01 -19.66 -0.33
C CYS A 171 3.71 -20.45 -1.45
N GLY A 172 3.18 -20.36 -2.69
CA GLY A 172 3.84 -20.84 -3.90
C GLY A 172 3.81 -22.37 -4.07
N THR A 173 4.85 -22.93 -4.69
CA THR A 173 4.97 -24.37 -4.93
C THR A 173 6.17 -24.95 -4.18
N ALA A 174 5.92 -25.97 -3.36
CA ALA A 174 6.90 -26.70 -2.59
C ALA A 174 7.21 -28.06 -3.24
N SER A 175 8.31 -28.71 -2.87
CA SER A 175 8.57 -30.11 -3.23
C SER A 175 7.70 -31.05 -2.41
N ASP A 176 7.16 -32.11 -3.02
CA ASP A 176 6.46 -33.18 -2.31
C ASP A 176 7.39 -34.23 -1.68
N GLY A 177 8.71 -34.03 -1.80
CA GLY A 177 9.73 -34.98 -1.33
C GLY A 177 9.94 -36.19 -2.26
N CYS A 178 9.17 -36.34 -3.33
CA CYS A 178 9.23 -37.45 -4.28
C CYS A 178 9.40 -37.01 -5.75
N GLY A 179 9.76 -35.73 -5.97
CA GLY A 179 10.01 -35.16 -7.30
C GLY A 179 8.79 -34.51 -7.96
N GLY A 180 7.65 -34.48 -7.27
CA GLY A 180 6.49 -33.68 -7.61
C GLY A 180 6.42 -32.37 -6.81
N THR A 181 5.33 -31.62 -6.98
CA THR A 181 5.14 -30.31 -6.36
C THR A 181 3.82 -30.21 -5.60
N ILE A 182 3.83 -29.56 -4.43
CA ILE A 182 2.66 -29.22 -3.62
C ILE A 182 2.39 -27.73 -3.79
N THR A 183 1.13 -27.32 -3.97
CA THR A 183 0.75 -25.89 -3.96
C THR A 183 0.42 -25.45 -2.55
N CYS A 184 1.14 -24.47 -2.05
CA CYS A 184 1.04 -23.95 -0.70
C CYS A 184 0.41 -22.57 -0.75
N GLY A 185 -0.89 -22.46 -0.49
CA GLY A 185 -1.58 -21.18 -0.26
C GLY A 185 -1.30 -20.01 -1.24
N THR A 186 -1.74 -18.82 -0.84
CA THR A 186 -1.45 -17.54 -1.51
C THR A 186 -1.28 -16.48 -0.45
N CYS A 187 -0.35 -15.53 -0.65
CA CYS A 187 -0.16 -14.42 0.27
C CYS A 187 -1.28 -13.39 0.11
N THR A 188 -1.63 -12.73 1.21
CA THR A 188 -2.54 -11.57 1.21
C THR A 188 -1.73 -10.30 0.97
N GLU A 189 -2.24 -9.40 0.14
CA GLU A 189 -1.58 -8.10 -0.06
C GLU A 189 -1.38 -7.37 1.28
N PRO A 190 -0.22 -6.71 1.49
CA PRO A 190 0.85 -6.44 0.51
C PRO A 190 1.95 -7.52 0.43
N GLU A 191 1.81 -8.65 1.11
CA GLU A 191 2.84 -9.69 1.14
C GLU A 191 2.97 -10.40 -0.22
N THR A 192 4.20 -10.73 -0.58
CA THR A 192 4.51 -11.51 -1.78
C THR A 192 5.16 -12.83 -1.39
N CYS A 193 5.03 -13.84 -2.25
CA CYS A 193 5.70 -15.11 -2.00
C CYS A 193 7.21 -14.92 -2.15
N ALA A 194 7.96 -15.38 -1.14
CA ALA A 194 9.37 -15.07 -0.93
C ALA A 194 9.68 -13.60 -0.58
N GLY A 195 8.67 -12.78 -0.27
CA GLY A 195 8.86 -11.37 0.09
C GLY A 195 9.55 -11.15 1.45
N ALA A 196 9.65 -12.20 2.28
CA ALA A 196 10.48 -12.24 3.49
C ALA A 196 11.97 -12.54 3.22
N GLY A 197 12.37 -12.72 1.96
CA GLY A 197 13.72 -13.16 1.59
C GLY A 197 13.97 -14.67 1.73
N VAL A 198 12.93 -15.46 2.05
CA VAL A 198 12.98 -16.92 2.15
C VAL A 198 11.98 -17.53 1.16
N PRO A 199 12.38 -18.45 0.26
CA PRO A 199 11.47 -19.11 -0.69
C PRO A 199 10.25 -19.72 -0.01
N ASN A 200 9.08 -19.65 -0.64
CA ASN A 200 7.84 -20.29 -0.15
C ASN A 200 7.29 -19.75 1.19
N HIS A 201 7.80 -18.61 1.67
CA HIS A 201 7.24 -17.87 2.79
C HIS A 201 6.64 -16.53 2.34
N CYS A 202 5.43 -16.23 2.80
CA CYS A 202 4.85 -14.90 2.70
C CYS A 202 5.65 -13.91 3.54
N GLY A 203 5.91 -12.75 2.95
CA GLY A 203 6.39 -11.59 3.67
C GLY A 203 6.51 -10.39 2.76
N CYS A 204 7.06 -9.31 3.30
CA CYS A 204 7.24 -8.07 2.58
C CYS A 204 8.58 -7.46 2.97
N THR A 205 9.29 -6.90 1.99
CA THR A 205 10.55 -6.17 2.22
C THR A 205 10.26 -4.68 2.13
N PRO A 206 10.26 -3.93 3.25
CA PRO A 206 9.91 -2.52 3.25
C PRO A 206 10.85 -1.68 2.40
N LYS A 207 10.28 -0.75 1.63
CA LYS A 207 11.10 0.30 1.00
C LYS A 207 11.70 1.19 2.08
N THR A 208 13.02 1.30 2.07
CA THR A 208 13.78 2.16 3.01
C THR A 208 14.15 3.51 2.42
N THR A 209 13.77 3.77 1.17
CA THR A 209 14.12 4.99 0.45
C THR A 209 12.87 5.71 0.00
N CYS A 210 12.93 7.03 0.07
CA CYS A 210 11.85 7.88 -0.40
C CYS A 210 11.85 8.02 -1.92
N PRO A 211 10.69 8.22 -2.54
CA PRO A 211 10.60 8.62 -3.94
C PRO A 211 11.44 9.88 -4.17
N ALA A 212 12.17 9.93 -5.29
CA ALA A 212 13.12 11.01 -5.58
C ALA A 212 12.51 12.43 -5.60
N ASN A 213 11.20 12.54 -5.77
CA ASN A 213 10.49 13.81 -5.85
C ASN A 213 9.96 14.32 -4.50
N PHE A 214 10.07 13.54 -3.43
CA PHE A 214 9.58 13.90 -2.11
C PHE A 214 10.68 14.67 -1.36
N MET A 215 10.39 15.93 -1.03
CA MET A 215 11.29 16.78 -0.25
C MET A 215 10.98 16.74 1.26
N CYS A 216 9.73 16.43 1.61
CA CYS A 216 9.23 16.42 2.98
C CYS A 216 8.15 15.34 3.20
N GLY A 217 7.83 15.06 4.47
CA GLY A 217 6.69 14.23 4.87
C GLY A 217 7.04 12.75 4.99
N THR A 218 6.08 11.86 4.71
CA THR A 218 6.27 10.41 4.73
C THR A 218 5.76 9.76 3.46
N ALA A 219 6.36 8.64 3.06
CA ALA A 219 5.88 7.80 1.97
C ALA A 219 5.55 6.39 2.48
N PRO A 220 4.58 5.67 1.89
CA PRO A 220 4.34 4.26 2.20
C PRO A 220 5.59 3.42 1.91
N ASP A 221 5.87 2.43 2.76
CA ASP A 221 6.97 1.48 2.56
C ASP A 221 6.57 0.24 1.74
N ASP A 222 5.36 0.24 1.19
CA ASP A 222 4.67 -0.88 0.51
C ASP A 222 4.47 -2.14 1.37
N CYS A 223 4.71 -2.07 2.68
CA CYS A 223 4.48 -3.14 3.66
C CYS A 223 3.56 -2.70 4.82
N GLY A 224 2.85 -1.59 4.66
CA GLY A 224 1.92 -1.03 5.64
C GLY A 224 2.55 -0.08 6.67
N GLY A 225 3.86 0.15 6.57
CA GLY A 225 4.58 1.18 7.32
C GLY A 225 4.84 2.44 6.49
N GLN A 226 5.65 3.34 7.07
CA GLN A 226 5.99 4.62 6.45
C GLN A 226 7.49 4.90 6.55
N VAL A 227 8.06 5.47 5.49
CA VAL A 227 9.42 6.01 5.43
C VAL A 227 9.38 7.54 5.52
N ALA A 228 10.26 8.14 6.33
CA ALA A 228 10.35 9.60 6.47
C ALA A 228 11.17 10.21 5.32
N CYS A 229 10.58 11.19 4.65
CA CYS A 229 11.11 11.80 3.44
C CYS A 229 11.53 13.25 3.67
N GLY A 230 12.59 13.48 4.45
CA GLY A 230 13.10 14.83 4.71
C GLY A 230 12.17 15.70 5.56
N SER A 231 12.59 16.95 5.79
CA SER A 231 11.85 17.95 6.56
C SER A 231 12.04 19.33 5.96
N CYS A 232 10.98 20.14 5.95
CA CYS A 232 11.05 21.51 5.48
C CYS A 232 11.82 22.42 6.45
N THR A 233 12.30 23.55 5.94
CA THR A 233 13.01 24.54 6.75
C THR A 233 12.03 25.42 7.53
N THR A 234 12.55 26.22 8.46
CA THR A 234 11.72 27.06 9.34
C THR A 234 10.84 28.02 8.53
N GLY A 235 9.52 27.93 8.72
CA GLY A 235 8.52 28.78 8.05
C GLY A 235 7.87 28.15 6.81
N GLU A 236 8.30 26.94 6.43
CA GLU A 236 7.69 26.16 5.35
C GLU A 236 6.82 25.02 5.92
N SER A 237 5.78 24.67 5.18
CA SER A 237 4.94 23.50 5.43
C SER A 237 5.06 22.50 4.28
N CYS A 238 4.96 21.22 4.60
CA CYS A 238 4.89 20.17 3.60
C CYS A 238 3.49 20.11 3.01
N ASN A 239 3.35 20.30 1.70
CA ASN A 239 2.07 20.16 1.01
C ASN A 239 1.76 18.70 0.64
N ASP A 240 0.56 18.46 0.09
CA ASP A 240 0.10 17.12 -0.33
C ASP A 240 0.96 16.51 -1.45
N ASP A 241 1.67 17.34 -2.22
CA ASP A 241 2.62 16.91 -3.26
C ASP A 241 4.03 16.63 -2.70
N HIS A 242 4.19 16.59 -1.38
CA HIS A 242 5.45 16.36 -0.68
C HIS A 242 6.55 17.38 -1.03
N ARG A 243 6.14 18.62 -1.32
CA ARG A 243 7.01 19.78 -1.51
C ARG A 243 6.92 20.71 -0.31
N CYS A 244 8.05 21.32 0.01
CA CYS A 244 8.08 22.40 0.97
C CYS A 244 7.52 23.66 0.31
N THR A 245 6.46 24.18 0.91
CA THR A 245 5.76 25.38 0.45
C THR A 245 5.74 26.41 1.55
N LYS A 246 5.83 27.68 1.19
CA LYS A 246 5.74 28.78 2.14
C LYS A 246 4.48 29.59 1.84
N THR A 247 3.53 29.61 2.77
CA THR A 247 2.35 30.47 2.63
C THR A 247 2.70 31.86 3.12
N THR A 248 2.72 32.82 2.19
CA THR A 248 2.97 34.22 2.46
C THR A 248 1.72 35.04 2.15
N PHE A 249 1.30 35.90 3.07
CA PHE A 249 0.19 36.82 2.87
C PHE A 249 0.72 38.21 2.48
N ALA A 250 0.49 38.62 1.24
CA ALA A 250 0.81 39.96 0.76
C ALA A 250 -0.37 40.91 1.03
N PHE A 251 -0.19 41.89 1.91
CA PHE A 251 -1.21 42.89 2.22
C PHE A 251 -0.99 44.14 1.37
N ARG A 252 -2.09 44.70 0.86
CA ARG A 252 -2.08 45.94 0.06
C ARG A 252 -2.97 47.00 0.68
N ASP A 253 -2.64 48.27 0.42
CA ASP A 253 -3.47 49.39 0.85
C ASP A 253 -4.63 49.66 -0.12
N ALA A 254 -5.46 50.66 0.19
CA ALA A 254 -6.59 51.06 -0.65
C ALA A 254 -6.18 51.55 -2.05
N ALA A 255 -4.91 51.89 -2.27
CA ALA A 255 -4.36 52.27 -3.57
C ALA A 255 -3.72 51.08 -4.32
N GLY A 256 -3.80 49.86 -3.77
CA GLY A 256 -3.24 48.64 -4.36
C GLY A 256 -1.74 48.45 -4.14
N ARG A 257 -1.08 49.27 -3.32
CA ARG A 257 0.36 49.19 -3.04
C ARG A 257 0.64 48.14 -1.97
N LEU A 258 1.71 47.35 -2.12
CA LEU A 258 2.11 46.36 -1.12
C LEU A 258 2.53 47.06 0.17
N ILE A 259 1.85 46.79 1.28
CA ILE A 259 2.21 47.25 2.62
C ILE A 259 3.27 46.33 3.24
N GLY A 260 3.22 45.03 2.93
CA GLY A 260 4.17 44.06 3.45
C GLY A 260 3.72 42.63 3.22
N GLU A 261 4.63 41.72 3.54
CA GLU A 261 4.38 40.28 3.57
C GLU A 261 4.37 39.78 5.00
N TYR A 262 3.47 38.86 5.27
CA TYR A 262 3.21 38.33 6.60
C TYR A 262 3.18 36.81 6.53
N ASP A 263 3.68 36.19 7.59
CA ASP A 263 3.64 34.74 7.72
C ASP A 263 2.23 34.24 8.06
N ALA A 264 2.07 32.92 8.16
CA ALA A 264 0.78 32.30 8.47
C ALA A 264 0.21 32.67 9.86
N THR A 265 1.02 33.22 10.76
CA THR A 265 0.60 33.69 12.07
C THR A 265 0.17 35.16 12.07
N GLY A 266 0.37 35.86 10.96
CA GLY A 266 0.14 37.30 10.83
C GLY A 266 1.31 38.14 11.34
N ALA A 267 2.47 37.55 11.61
CA ALA A 267 3.68 38.31 11.92
C ALA A 267 4.31 38.87 10.63
N PRO A 268 4.80 40.12 10.62
CA PRO A 268 5.40 40.71 9.44
C PRO A 268 6.75 40.04 9.13
N ILE A 269 6.87 39.51 7.90
CA ILE A 269 8.16 39.09 7.32
C ILE A 269 8.95 40.35 6.95
N TYR A 270 8.29 41.29 6.27
CA TYR A 270 8.77 42.65 6.07
C TYR A 270 7.59 43.57 5.75
N GLN A 271 7.78 44.86 5.95
CA GLN A 271 6.84 45.92 5.58
C GLN A 271 7.54 46.97 4.71
N VAL A 272 6.76 47.73 3.95
CA VAL A 272 7.25 48.74 3.01
C VAL A 272 6.61 50.09 3.34
N ALA A 273 7.45 51.11 3.50
CA ALA A 273 7.04 52.50 3.65
C ALA A 273 7.11 53.23 2.31
N TYR A 274 6.18 54.18 2.11
CA TYR A 274 6.05 54.95 0.88
C TYR A 274 6.09 56.45 1.15
N MET A 275 6.65 57.20 0.20
CA MET A 275 6.50 58.65 0.10
C MET A 275 5.74 58.97 -1.19
N GLY A 276 4.48 59.41 -1.06
CA GLY A 276 3.59 59.46 -2.22
C GLY A 276 3.41 58.04 -2.79
N GLN A 277 3.67 57.84 -4.09
CA GLN A 277 3.57 56.52 -4.73
C GLN A 277 4.89 55.72 -4.70
N THR A 278 5.99 56.33 -4.25
CA THR A 278 7.33 55.73 -4.34
C THR A 278 7.66 54.96 -3.07
N PRO A 279 8.06 53.68 -3.16
CA PRO A 279 8.58 52.94 -2.01
C PRO A 279 9.93 53.52 -1.60
N VAL A 280 10.09 53.80 -0.30
CA VAL A 280 11.30 54.48 0.23
C VAL A 280 12.05 53.65 1.27
N ALA A 281 11.38 52.72 1.95
CA ALA A 281 12.04 51.85 2.91
C ALA A 281 11.34 50.51 3.02
N ARG A 282 12.13 49.46 3.24
CA ARG A 282 11.71 48.14 3.71
C ARG A 282 12.13 48.01 5.16
N PHE A 283 11.32 47.39 5.99
CA PHE A 283 11.69 47.15 7.38
C PHE A 283 11.12 45.84 7.89
N THR A 284 11.91 45.15 8.70
CA THR A 284 11.53 43.98 9.48
C THR A 284 11.41 44.41 10.94
N PRO A 285 11.04 43.52 11.88
CA PRO A 285 11.07 43.86 13.31
C PRO A 285 12.46 44.25 13.85
N THR A 286 13.54 43.90 13.14
CA THR A 286 14.92 44.06 13.63
C THR A 286 15.77 44.98 12.75
N GLU A 287 15.39 45.21 11.50
CA GLU A 287 16.22 45.90 10.51
C GLU A 287 15.39 46.83 9.62
N SER A 288 16.06 47.84 9.08
CA SER A 288 15.50 48.73 8.05
C SER A 288 16.47 48.84 6.88
N GLN A 289 15.94 48.71 5.67
CA GLN A 289 16.67 48.94 4.43
C GLN A 289 16.04 50.11 3.65
N THR A 290 16.86 51.03 3.16
CA THR A 290 16.42 52.14 2.29
C THR A 290 16.21 51.62 0.87
N ILE A 291 15.07 51.94 0.25
CA ILE A 291 14.77 51.56 -1.13
C ILE A 291 15.15 52.70 -2.06
N HIS A 292 16.07 52.44 -2.98
CA HIS A 292 16.43 53.34 -4.07
C HIS A 292 15.62 52.98 -5.32
N THR A 293 14.94 53.98 -5.88
CA THR A 293 14.06 53.79 -7.05
C THR A 293 14.55 54.55 -8.28
N ASP A 294 14.10 54.13 -9.46
CA ASP A 294 14.24 54.89 -10.70
C ASP A 294 13.16 55.97 -10.85
N HIS A 295 13.13 56.66 -12.00
CA HIS A 295 12.15 57.72 -12.29
C HIS A 295 10.70 57.24 -12.41
N LEU A 296 10.45 55.92 -12.48
CA LEU A 296 9.10 55.33 -12.46
C LEU A 296 8.67 54.97 -11.04
N GLY A 297 9.59 54.98 -10.07
CA GLY A 297 9.37 54.42 -8.74
C GLY A 297 9.65 52.93 -8.65
N THR A 298 10.31 52.33 -9.64
CA THR A 298 10.74 50.93 -9.62
C THR A 298 11.89 50.75 -8.63
N PRO A 299 11.84 49.82 -7.67
CA PRO A 299 12.99 49.50 -6.83
C PRO A 299 14.18 49.01 -7.65
N ARG A 300 15.35 49.63 -7.47
CA ARG A 300 16.61 49.30 -8.18
C ARG A 300 17.71 48.85 -7.23
N ALA A 301 17.68 49.28 -5.97
CA ALA A 301 18.61 48.81 -4.96
C ALA A 301 18.01 48.96 -3.56
N LEU A 302 18.38 48.07 -2.64
CA LEU A 302 18.13 48.22 -1.21
C LEU A 302 19.48 48.41 -0.49
N ALA A 303 19.57 49.44 0.34
CA ALA A 303 20.74 49.72 1.16
C ALA A 303 20.43 49.43 2.64
N ASP A 304 21.35 48.79 3.35
CA ASP A 304 21.22 48.55 4.79
C ASP A 304 21.43 49.84 5.62
N ALA A 305 21.44 49.71 6.95
CA ALA A 305 21.65 50.85 7.87
C ALA A 305 23.05 51.50 7.77
N THR A 306 23.99 50.88 7.04
CA THR A 306 25.33 51.39 6.79
C THR A 306 25.51 51.91 5.36
N ASP A 307 24.41 52.06 4.60
CA ASP A 307 24.37 52.41 3.18
C ASP A 307 25.05 51.37 2.26
N LYS A 308 25.24 50.13 2.72
CA LYS A 308 25.74 49.03 1.89
C LYS A 308 24.59 48.46 1.07
N ILE A 309 24.77 48.30 -0.25
CA ILE A 309 23.76 47.71 -1.11
C ILE A 309 23.70 46.21 -0.84
N VAL A 310 22.55 45.72 -0.39
CA VAL A 310 22.30 44.30 -0.01
C VAL A 310 21.33 43.59 -0.96
N TRP A 311 20.75 44.33 -1.91
CA TRP A 311 19.98 43.78 -3.02
C TRP A 311 20.01 44.78 -4.17
N LYS A 312 20.11 44.29 -5.40
CA LYS A 312 20.21 45.15 -6.58
C LYS A 312 19.46 44.57 -7.77
N TRP A 313 18.74 45.44 -8.48
CA TRP A 313 18.10 45.09 -9.73
C TRP A 313 18.35 46.14 -10.80
N ASP A 314 19.23 45.79 -11.76
CA ASP A 314 19.52 46.62 -12.92
C ASP A 314 18.44 46.52 -14.02
N GLY A 315 17.39 45.70 -13.83
CA GLY A 315 16.17 45.56 -14.64
C GLY A 315 16.20 46.03 -16.10
N ASP A 316 15.98 45.11 -17.05
CA ASP A 316 15.82 45.46 -18.47
C ASP A 316 14.49 46.20 -18.78
N ALA A 317 14.29 46.56 -20.06
CA ALA A 317 13.15 47.35 -20.51
C ALA A 317 11.78 46.74 -20.16
N PHE A 318 11.67 45.41 -20.10
CA PHE A 318 10.43 44.70 -19.78
C PHE A 318 10.52 43.89 -18.48
N GLY A 319 11.62 44.02 -17.74
CA GLY A 319 11.82 43.44 -16.42
C GLY A 319 12.12 41.94 -16.41
N MET A 320 12.74 41.37 -17.46
CA MET A 320 13.02 39.93 -17.56
C MET A 320 14.24 39.49 -16.73
N SER A 321 15.25 40.34 -16.61
CA SER A 321 16.42 40.09 -15.77
C SER A 321 16.03 39.87 -14.31
N MET A 322 16.68 38.92 -13.62
CA MET A 322 16.51 38.72 -12.18
C MET A 322 17.39 39.68 -11.36
N PRO A 323 17.00 40.02 -10.12
CA PRO A 323 17.84 40.79 -9.22
C PRO A 323 19.07 39.98 -8.75
N ASP A 324 20.12 40.70 -8.39
CA ASP A 324 21.22 40.20 -7.57
C ASP A 324 20.82 40.33 -6.09
N GLU A 325 20.64 39.18 -5.44
CA GLU A 325 20.18 39.08 -4.04
C GLU A 325 21.33 39.11 -3.02
N ASP A 326 22.59 39.08 -3.45
CA ASP A 326 23.78 39.17 -2.59
C ASP A 326 24.89 39.98 -3.30
N PRO A 327 24.63 41.27 -3.61
CA PRO A 327 25.59 42.12 -4.29
C PRO A 327 26.79 42.50 -3.42
N ASP A 328 26.73 42.23 -2.12
CA ASP A 328 27.75 42.59 -1.15
C ASP A 328 28.62 41.42 -0.68
N GLY A 329 28.30 40.21 -1.13
CA GLY A 329 29.16 39.03 -1.11
C GLY A 329 29.33 38.39 0.26
N ASP A 330 28.39 38.61 1.17
CA ASP A 330 28.43 38.06 2.52
C ASP A 330 27.74 36.69 2.65
N SER A 331 27.20 36.17 1.54
CA SER A 331 26.44 34.92 1.44
C SER A 331 25.06 34.95 2.12
N VAL A 332 24.57 36.14 2.52
CA VAL A 332 23.23 36.36 3.06
C VAL A 332 22.36 36.98 1.98
N LYS A 333 21.55 36.14 1.32
CA LYS A 333 20.64 36.61 0.27
C LYS A 333 19.46 37.38 0.85
N LEU A 334 19.19 38.56 0.30
CA LEU A 334 17.98 39.31 0.58
C LEU A 334 17.00 39.14 -0.57
N SER A 335 15.90 38.42 -0.35
CA SER A 335 14.84 38.32 -1.37
C SER A 335 13.84 39.47 -1.24
N PHE A 336 13.56 40.12 -2.38
CA PHE A 336 12.60 41.21 -2.49
C PHE A 336 11.80 41.09 -3.81
N PRO A 337 10.49 40.81 -3.75
CA PRO A 337 9.72 40.46 -4.93
C PRO A 337 9.24 41.66 -5.73
N MET A 338 9.34 42.90 -5.24
CA MET A 338 8.88 44.06 -6.00
C MET A 338 9.58 44.18 -7.36
N ARG A 339 8.80 44.50 -8.39
CA ARG A 339 9.27 44.76 -9.76
C ARG A 339 8.84 46.17 -10.17
N PHE A 340 8.38 46.38 -11.41
CA PHE A 340 7.78 47.65 -11.81
C PHE A 340 6.66 48.06 -10.83
N PRO A 341 6.31 49.36 -10.74
CA PRO A 341 5.27 49.81 -9.81
C PRO A 341 4.02 48.93 -9.87
N GLY A 342 3.57 48.43 -8.72
CA GLY A 342 2.42 47.52 -8.58
C GLY A 342 2.74 46.03 -8.62
N GLN A 343 3.84 45.65 -9.28
CA GLN A 343 4.19 44.28 -9.62
C GLN A 343 4.98 43.58 -8.51
N LEU A 344 4.66 42.29 -8.29
CA LEU A 344 5.40 41.36 -7.44
C LEU A 344 5.81 40.15 -8.26
N TYR A 345 7.07 39.76 -8.18
CA TYR A 345 7.58 38.52 -8.74
C TYR A 345 7.05 37.34 -7.94
N ASP A 346 6.44 36.40 -8.65
CA ASP A 346 5.98 35.11 -8.17
C ASP A 346 7.02 34.08 -8.65
N ASP A 347 7.71 33.44 -7.71
CA ASP A 347 8.78 32.48 -7.98
C ASP A 347 8.24 31.12 -8.45
N GLU A 348 7.01 30.77 -8.09
CA GLU A 348 6.37 29.54 -8.55
C GLU A 348 6.01 29.58 -10.04
N SER A 349 5.53 30.74 -10.52
CA SER A 349 5.14 30.91 -11.93
C SER A 349 6.22 31.56 -12.79
N GLY A 350 7.16 32.30 -12.18
CA GLY A 350 8.12 33.15 -12.88
C GLY A 350 7.48 34.39 -13.54
N LEU A 351 6.23 34.70 -13.18
CA LEU A 351 5.47 35.85 -13.67
C LEU A 351 5.53 36.99 -12.66
N HIS A 352 5.09 38.18 -13.09
CA HIS A 352 4.88 39.29 -12.18
C HIS A 352 3.38 39.48 -11.92
N TYR A 353 2.93 39.15 -10.72
CA TYR A 353 1.58 39.44 -10.26
C TYR A 353 1.38 40.96 -10.14
N ASN A 354 0.39 41.50 -10.85
CA ASN A 354 0.06 42.92 -10.88
C ASN A 354 -1.42 43.17 -10.58
N VAL A 355 -1.84 42.79 -9.36
CA VAL A 355 -3.18 43.00 -8.78
C VAL A 355 -4.32 42.38 -9.61
N PHE A 356 -4.70 42.98 -10.73
CA PHE A 356 -5.76 42.50 -11.61
C PHE A 356 -5.28 41.55 -12.71
N ARG A 357 -3.97 41.53 -13.00
CA ARG A 357 -3.39 40.75 -14.10
C ARG A 357 -2.02 40.21 -13.75
N ASP A 358 -1.64 39.12 -14.41
CA ASP A 358 -0.29 38.56 -14.39
C ASP A 358 0.47 39.03 -15.62
N TYR A 359 1.64 39.60 -15.38
CA TYR A 359 2.54 40.13 -16.41
C TYR A 359 3.65 39.13 -16.70
N ASP A 360 3.81 38.78 -17.96
CA ASP A 360 4.91 37.97 -18.46
C ASP A 360 6.03 38.89 -18.98
N PRO A 361 7.15 39.03 -18.25
CA PRO A 361 8.27 39.88 -18.69
C PRO A 361 8.97 39.34 -19.94
N LYS A 362 8.85 38.05 -20.26
CA LYS A 362 9.45 37.44 -21.45
C LYS A 362 8.79 37.93 -22.73
N THR A 363 7.47 38.13 -22.69
CA THR A 363 6.71 38.64 -23.84
C THR A 363 6.40 40.14 -23.73
N GLY A 364 6.59 40.74 -22.56
CA GLY A 364 6.31 42.15 -22.30
C GLY A 364 4.81 42.47 -22.25
N ARG A 365 3.98 41.50 -21.83
CA ARG A 365 2.52 41.54 -21.95
C ARG A 365 1.83 40.92 -20.75
N TYR A 366 0.55 41.26 -20.57
CA TYR A 366 -0.32 40.56 -19.64
C TYR A 366 -0.84 39.25 -20.24
N LEU A 367 -1.10 38.27 -19.38
CA LEU A 367 -1.71 37.00 -19.77
C LEU A 367 -3.24 37.09 -19.87
N GLN A 368 -3.85 37.95 -19.06
CA GLN A 368 -5.30 38.21 -19.07
C GLN A 368 -5.64 39.43 -19.92
N ALA A 369 -6.80 39.38 -20.57
CA ALA A 369 -7.37 40.54 -21.24
C ALA A 369 -7.69 41.63 -20.21
N ASP A 370 -7.51 42.90 -20.60
CA ASP A 370 -7.75 44.04 -19.73
C ASP A 370 -9.18 44.03 -19.18
N PRO A 371 -9.35 44.00 -17.85
CA PRO A 371 -10.68 44.01 -17.23
C PRO A 371 -11.49 45.24 -17.63
N ILE A 372 -10.87 46.41 -17.84
CA ILE A 372 -11.58 47.62 -18.31
C ILE A 372 -11.73 47.67 -19.84
N GLY A 373 -11.37 46.59 -20.53
CA GLY A 373 -11.49 46.45 -21.98
C GLY A 373 -10.60 47.43 -22.75
N LEU A 374 -11.12 47.96 -23.85
CA LEU A 374 -10.38 48.90 -24.70
C LEU A 374 -10.13 50.27 -24.05
N ALA A 375 -10.69 50.53 -22.86
CA ALA A 375 -10.36 51.72 -22.08
C ALA A 375 -8.89 51.72 -21.64
N GLY A 376 -8.28 50.55 -21.38
CA GLY A 376 -6.86 50.41 -21.03
C GLY A 376 -5.89 50.61 -22.21
N GLY A 377 -6.41 50.53 -23.45
CA GLY A 377 -5.65 50.74 -24.68
C GLY A 377 -6.11 49.86 -25.84
N ALA A 378 -5.52 50.07 -27.02
CA ALA A 378 -5.86 49.34 -28.24
C ALA A 378 -5.51 47.83 -28.17
N SER A 379 -4.57 47.44 -27.30
CA SER A 379 -4.23 46.04 -27.03
C SER A 379 -4.72 45.67 -25.63
N LEU A 380 -5.65 44.70 -25.56
CA LEU A 380 -6.16 44.17 -24.29
C LEU A 380 -5.09 43.48 -23.43
N TYR A 381 -3.94 43.16 -24.00
CA TYR A 381 -2.86 42.46 -23.30
C TYR A 381 -1.57 43.29 -23.22
N GLY A 382 -1.58 44.52 -23.74
CA GLY A 382 -0.36 45.32 -23.83
C GLY A 382 0.01 45.88 -22.48
N TYR A 383 1.28 45.77 -22.08
CA TYR A 383 1.79 46.52 -20.94
C TYR A 383 2.11 47.96 -21.38
N VAL A 384 1.45 48.93 -20.74
CA VAL A 384 1.67 50.39 -20.89
C VAL A 384 1.77 50.93 -22.33
N GLY A 385 1.09 50.27 -23.28
CA GLY A 385 1.15 50.62 -24.70
C GLY A 385 2.51 50.37 -25.37
N GLY A 386 3.34 49.48 -24.80
CA GLY A 386 4.66 49.14 -25.32
C GLY A 386 5.77 50.15 -24.96
N ALA A 387 5.53 51.05 -24.00
CA ALA A 387 6.49 52.07 -23.57
C ALA A 387 6.85 51.96 -22.06
N PRO A 388 7.37 50.81 -21.59
CA PRO A 388 7.69 50.54 -20.18
C PRO A 388 8.78 51.43 -19.58
N VAL A 389 9.60 52.07 -20.41
CA VAL A 389 10.67 52.98 -19.95
C VAL A 389 10.10 54.30 -19.42
N GLY A 390 8.92 54.73 -19.88
CA GLY A 390 8.34 56.03 -19.52
C GLY A 390 7.00 55.98 -18.81
N ARG A 391 6.45 54.78 -18.61
CA ARG A 391 5.09 54.56 -18.12
C ARG A 391 5.07 53.32 -17.23
N SER A 392 4.20 53.35 -16.24
CA SER A 392 3.91 52.21 -15.37
C SER A 392 2.41 52.00 -15.27
N ASP A 393 2.01 50.77 -14.95
CA ASP A 393 0.62 50.38 -14.68
C ASP A 393 0.56 49.77 -13.27
N PRO A 394 0.38 50.59 -12.21
CA PRO A 394 0.50 50.17 -10.80
C PRO A 394 -0.57 49.20 -10.32
N THR A 395 -1.66 49.05 -11.08
CA THR A 395 -2.77 48.18 -10.71
C THR A 395 -2.99 47.08 -11.73
N GLY A 396 -2.38 47.13 -12.91
CA GLY A 396 -2.72 46.20 -13.97
C GLY A 396 -4.04 46.56 -14.65
N LEU A 397 -4.43 47.84 -14.75
CA LEU A 397 -5.63 48.29 -15.46
C LEU A 397 -5.34 49.45 -16.41
N TYR A 398 -4.60 50.46 -15.96
CA TYR A 398 -4.37 51.68 -16.73
C TYR A 398 -2.99 52.24 -16.45
N TRP A 399 -2.31 52.66 -17.51
CA TRP A 399 -0.96 53.20 -17.40
C TRP A 399 -0.98 54.71 -17.12
N PHE A 400 -0.14 55.15 -16.19
CA PHE A 400 0.00 56.55 -15.83
C PHE A 400 1.32 57.13 -16.37
N LEU A 401 1.34 58.43 -16.67
CA LEU A 401 2.58 59.17 -16.93
C LEU A 401 3.09 59.74 -15.60
N PRO A 402 4.34 59.44 -15.19
CA PRO A 402 4.86 59.81 -13.87
C PRO A 402 5.10 61.32 -13.67
N TYR A 403 4.91 62.17 -14.69
CA TYR A 403 5.27 63.59 -14.68
C TYR A 403 4.12 64.59 -14.89
N LEU A 404 2.86 64.16 -14.89
CA LEU A 404 1.72 65.08 -14.93
C LEU A 404 0.81 64.84 -13.73
N ILE A 405 1.14 65.52 -12.61
CA ILE A 405 0.29 65.98 -11.49
C ILE A 405 0.83 65.55 -10.11
N PRO A 406 1.37 66.46 -9.29
CA PRO A 406 0.75 66.79 -8.02
C PRO A 406 -0.32 67.86 -8.30
N TYR A 407 -1.51 67.77 -7.68
CA TYR A 407 -2.58 68.78 -7.76
C TYR A 407 -3.68 68.62 -8.86
N VAL A 408 -4.39 67.48 -8.90
CA VAL A 408 -5.78 67.41 -9.42
C VAL A 408 -6.63 66.56 -8.46
N ALA A 409 -6.68 66.98 -7.21
CA ALA A 409 -7.65 66.46 -6.24
C ALA A 409 -8.55 67.56 -5.64
N THR A 410 -8.57 68.77 -6.25
CA THR A 410 -9.41 69.89 -5.78
C THR A 410 -10.11 70.69 -6.90
N ALA A 411 -10.22 70.15 -8.12
CA ALA A 411 -10.88 70.85 -9.23
C ALA A 411 -12.13 70.13 -9.79
N ALA A 412 -12.83 69.35 -8.97
CA ALA A 412 -14.08 68.69 -9.38
C ALA A 412 -15.35 69.29 -8.74
N THR A 413 -15.30 70.48 -8.13
CA THR A 413 -16.50 71.16 -7.61
C THR A 413 -16.86 72.47 -8.29
N THR A 414 -16.14 72.92 -9.31
CA THR A 414 -16.61 74.03 -10.15
C THR A 414 -16.35 73.75 -11.63
N GLY A 415 -17.43 73.54 -12.37
CA GLY A 415 -17.38 73.37 -13.82
C GLY A 415 -16.86 74.64 -14.48
N VAL A 416 -15.62 74.62 -14.96
CA VAL A 416 -15.11 75.56 -15.97
C VAL A 416 -14.21 74.79 -16.92
N ALA A 417 -14.62 74.73 -18.19
CA ALA A 417 -13.76 74.27 -19.28
C ALA A 417 -12.59 75.25 -19.44
N LEU A 418 -11.34 74.76 -19.35
CA LEU A 418 -10.16 75.54 -19.74
C LEU A 418 -9.27 74.73 -20.68
N LEU A 419 -9.22 75.22 -21.92
CA LEU A 419 -8.33 74.83 -22.99
C LEU A 419 -6.88 75.19 -22.62
N TYR A 420 -5.95 74.24 -22.74
CA TYR A 420 -4.52 74.50 -22.55
C TYR A 420 -3.85 75.01 -23.84
N ARG A 421 -3.17 76.16 -23.74
CA ARG A 421 -2.15 76.65 -24.68
C ARG A 421 -0.80 76.71 -23.97
N SER A 422 0.26 76.52 -24.73
CA SER A 422 1.62 76.08 -24.35
C SER A 422 2.60 77.12 -23.75
N ALA A 423 3.46 76.64 -22.83
CA ALA A 423 4.88 77.00 -22.54
C ALA A 423 5.20 78.32 -21.75
N PRO A 424 6.47 78.59 -21.32
CA PRO A 424 7.21 77.96 -20.20
C PRO A 424 7.95 78.97 -19.23
N MET A 425 8.50 78.45 -18.12
CA MET A 425 9.59 78.97 -17.22
C MET A 425 9.40 80.23 -16.32
N LEU A 426 9.60 80.11 -14.99
CA LEU A 426 10.68 80.73 -14.15
C LEU A 426 10.40 80.66 -12.61
N ASN A 427 11.43 80.28 -11.85
CA ASN A 427 11.91 80.67 -10.49
C ASN A 427 11.00 81.08 -9.29
N GLN A 428 11.41 80.50 -8.14
CA GLN A 428 11.51 81.02 -6.75
C GLN A 428 10.32 81.09 -5.77
N ALA A 429 10.64 80.59 -4.55
CA ALA A 429 10.25 81.04 -3.19
C ALA A 429 9.02 80.44 -2.45
N THR A 430 9.34 79.55 -1.49
CA THR A 430 9.05 79.57 -0.03
C THR A 430 7.63 79.86 0.55
N ILE A 431 7.27 79.08 1.60
CA ILE A 431 6.58 79.42 2.88
C ILE A 431 5.18 78.79 3.21
N LEU A 432 5.20 78.07 4.35
CA LEU A 432 4.24 77.85 5.48
C LEU A 432 2.96 76.98 5.39
N ALA A 433 3.03 75.91 6.20
CA ALA A 433 2.23 75.58 7.39
C ALA A 433 0.73 75.17 7.31
N SER A 434 0.51 74.01 7.96
CA SER A 434 -0.58 73.61 8.88
C SER A 434 -2.02 73.52 8.38
N GLU A 435 -2.64 72.37 8.64
CA GLU A 435 -3.77 72.28 9.58
C GLU A 435 -3.95 70.87 10.15
N VAL A 436 -4.11 70.82 11.48
CA VAL A 436 -4.58 69.71 12.30
C VAL A 436 -6.05 69.99 12.56
N VAL A 437 -6.93 68.98 12.43
CA VAL A 437 -8.27 69.04 13.02
C VAL A 437 -8.47 67.81 13.90
N VAL A 438 -8.69 68.08 15.18
CA VAL A 438 -9.16 67.16 16.23
C VAL A 438 -10.59 67.57 16.58
N ASP A 439 -11.48 66.59 16.69
CA ASP A 439 -12.68 66.56 17.53
C ASP A 439 -13.06 65.07 17.66
N GLY A 440 -13.32 64.42 18.80
CA GLY A 440 -13.41 64.81 20.21
C GLY A 440 -14.36 63.82 20.93
N GLY A 441 -13.84 63.07 21.93
CA GLY A 441 -14.57 62.20 22.89
C GLY A 441 -14.15 60.72 22.83
N GLY A 442 -13.30 60.13 23.69
CA GLY A 442 -13.22 60.13 25.16
C GLY A 442 -14.02 58.91 25.68
N MET A 443 -13.52 57.87 26.37
CA MET A 443 -12.38 57.63 27.27
C MET A 443 -12.03 56.11 27.29
N GLY A 444 -10.79 55.75 27.66
CA GLY A 444 -10.49 54.44 28.28
C GLY A 444 -9.25 53.69 27.76
N PHE A 445 -8.10 53.95 28.36
CA PHE A 445 -6.93 53.05 28.34
C PHE A 445 -7.04 52.10 29.55
N GLY A 446 -7.01 50.78 29.34
CA GLY A 446 -6.82 49.80 30.41
C GLY A 446 -7.58 48.48 30.26
N ALA A 447 -6.83 47.40 30.00
CA ALA A 447 -7.13 45.98 30.24
C ALA A 447 -8.34 45.34 29.50
N MET A 448 -8.09 44.28 28.73
CA MET A 448 -8.13 42.90 29.25
C MET A 448 -7.96 41.90 28.07
N LEU A 449 -6.95 41.03 28.17
CA LEU A 449 -6.93 39.71 27.52
C LEU A 449 -8.29 39.03 27.75
N THR A 450 -8.92 38.46 26.72
CA THR A 450 -9.57 37.13 26.72
C THR A 450 -10.51 36.98 25.51
N SER A 451 -10.09 36.17 24.53
CA SER A 451 -10.93 35.11 23.94
C SER A 451 -10.15 34.40 22.83
N VAL A 452 -9.28 33.48 23.27
CA VAL A 452 -8.96 32.30 22.47
C VAL A 452 -10.14 31.33 22.64
N GLY A 453 -10.70 30.87 21.54
CA GLY A 453 -11.30 29.53 21.50
C GLY A 453 -12.68 29.40 20.86
N ARG A 454 -12.67 28.66 19.75
CA ARG A 454 -13.75 27.81 19.17
C ARG A 454 -14.78 28.50 18.28
N SER A 455 -14.59 28.34 16.96
CA SER A 455 -15.44 27.43 16.17
C SER A 455 -14.78 27.11 14.83
N ALA A 456 -14.14 25.95 14.75
CA ALA A 456 -13.97 25.24 13.48
C ALA A 456 -15.34 24.68 13.05
N ASN A 457 -15.49 24.53 11.73
CA ASN A 457 -16.65 24.07 10.96
C ASN A 457 -17.71 25.12 10.63
N ARG A 458 -17.63 25.64 9.39
CA ARG A 458 -18.77 25.79 8.48
C ARG A 458 -18.34 25.94 7.02
N VAL A 459 -18.68 24.90 6.26
CA VAL A 459 -19.02 24.90 4.82
C VAL A 459 -17.91 25.30 3.84
N ALA A 460 -17.28 24.28 3.26
CA ALA A 460 -16.75 24.37 1.90
C ALA A 460 -17.87 24.78 0.93
N LEU A 461 -17.87 26.04 0.49
CA LEU A 461 -18.72 26.58 -0.58
C LEU A 461 -17.82 27.56 -1.36
N ALA A 462 -17.52 27.44 -2.64
CA ALA A 462 -18.03 26.56 -3.67
C ALA A 462 -16.91 26.32 -4.69
N ALA A 463 -16.56 25.05 -4.89
CA ALA A 463 -16.07 24.66 -6.19
C ALA A 463 -17.22 24.84 -7.20
N ARG A 464 -16.92 25.55 -8.30
CA ARG A 464 -17.66 25.60 -9.58
C ARG A 464 -18.89 26.51 -9.65
N LEU A 465 -18.64 27.76 -10.05
CA LEU A 465 -19.51 28.44 -11.02
C LEU A 465 -18.74 28.54 -12.35
N ARG A 466 -19.15 27.73 -13.34
CA ARG A 466 -18.71 27.83 -14.74
C ARG A 466 -19.94 28.10 -15.62
N ASN A 467 -19.77 28.97 -16.61
CA ASN A 467 -20.75 29.37 -17.63
C ASN A 467 -22.06 29.99 -17.13
N VAL A 468 -22.08 31.31 -16.92
CA VAL A 468 -23.31 32.11 -17.01
C VAL A 468 -23.07 33.24 -18.01
N ASN A 469 -23.95 33.31 -19.00
CA ASN A 469 -23.79 33.94 -20.32
C ASN A 469 -23.64 35.48 -20.29
N SER A 470 -22.84 35.99 -21.22
CA SER A 470 -22.37 37.38 -21.35
C SER A 470 -23.15 38.16 -22.41
N VAL A 471 -24.32 38.75 -22.09
CA VAL A 471 -24.92 39.76 -22.98
C VAL A 471 -25.69 40.86 -22.23
N ARG A 472 -25.14 42.09 -22.29
CA ARG A 472 -25.69 43.47 -22.21
C ARG A 472 -26.97 43.77 -21.37
N GLY A 473 -26.82 44.65 -20.37
CA GLY A 473 -27.89 45.47 -19.76
C GLY A 473 -28.35 45.04 -18.36
N THR A 474 -29.01 45.94 -17.60
CA THR A 474 -29.49 45.82 -16.19
C THR A 474 -30.23 44.53 -15.83
N THR A 475 -30.67 43.77 -16.85
CA THR A 475 -31.18 42.41 -16.74
C THR A 475 -30.18 41.46 -16.07
N ASN A 476 -28.88 41.60 -16.33
CA ASN A 476 -27.85 40.73 -15.73
C ASN A 476 -27.79 40.86 -14.19
N CYS A 477 -27.85 42.07 -13.65
CA CYS A 477 -27.82 42.33 -12.22
C CYS A 477 -29.06 41.76 -11.52
N GLN A 478 -30.21 41.75 -12.19
CA GLN A 478 -31.43 41.15 -11.67
C GLN A 478 -31.36 39.62 -11.64
N GLU A 479 -30.84 38.98 -12.69
CA GLU A 479 -30.72 37.51 -12.74
C GLU A 479 -29.72 36.98 -11.70
N VAL A 480 -28.62 37.70 -11.49
CA VAL A 480 -27.68 37.35 -10.44
C VAL A 480 -28.27 37.60 -9.06
N ALA A 481 -28.98 38.71 -8.86
CA ALA A 481 -29.62 38.98 -7.57
C ALA A 481 -30.64 37.89 -7.18
N LEU A 482 -31.42 37.37 -8.14
CA LEU A 482 -32.34 36.24 -7.91
C LEU A 482 -31.59 34.92 -7.64
N SER A 483 -30.52 34.65 -8.38
CA SER A 483 -29.71 33.44 -8.22
C SER A 483 -29.03 33.41 -6.85
N VAL A 484 -28.40 34.52 -6.45
CA VAL A 484 -27.75 34.69 -5.15
C VAL A 484 -28.77 34.61 -4.03
N HIS A 485 -29.93 35.27 -4.17
CA HIS A 485 -30.99 35.20 -3.17
C HIS A 485 -31.54 33.77 -2.97
N SER A 486 -31.65 32.98 -4.04
CA SER A 486 -32.02 31.56 -3.98
C SER A 486 -31.00 30.74 -3.19
N ILE A 487 -29.71 30.97 -3.43
CA ILE A 487 -28.60 30.30 -2.72
C ILE A 487 -28.60 30.67 -1.23
N LEU A 488 -28.79 31.96 -0.91
CA LEU A 488 -28.86 32.43 0.47
C LEU A 488 -30.02 31.81 1.26
N ARG A 489 -31.07 31.34 0.58
CA ARG A 489 -32.20 30.59 1.17
C ARG A 489 -32.00 29.08 1.22
N GLY A 490 -30.81 28.58 0.89
CA GLY A 490 -30.50 27.16 0.90
C GLY A 490 -31.10 26.37 -0.27
N HIS A 491 -31.55 27.07 -1.32
CA HIS A 491 -31.98 26.43 -2.56
C HIS A 491 -30.83 26.38 -3.57
N GLY A 492 -30.82 25.36 -4.43
CA GLY A 492 -29.84 25.26 -5.52
C GLY A 492 -29.93 26.45 -6.50
N PRO A 493 -28.87 26.71 -7.28
CA PRO A 493 -28.88 27.74 -8.31
C PRO A 493 -29.98 27.42 -9.33
N ARG A 494 -30.90 28.36 -9.55
CA ARG A 494 -31.95 28.23 -10.58
C ARG A 494 -31.55 29.05 -11.80
N PRO A 495 -31.54 28.46 -13.02
CA PRO A 495 -31.32 29.23 -14.23
C PRO A 495 -32.50 30.19 -14.39
N VAL A 496 -32.21 31.49 -14.44
CA VAL A 496 -33.26 32.47 -14.69
C VAL A 496 -33.45 32.61 -16.19
N THR A 497 -34.70 32.47 -16.63
CA THR A 497 -35.04 32.46 -18.05
C THR A 497 -34.99 33.88 -18.58
N ASN A 498 -34.10 34.16 -19.55
CA ASN A 498 -33.95 35.40 -20.32
C ASN A 498 -35.29 36.14 -20.54
N SER A 499 -35.68 36.93 -19.55
CA SER A 499 -36.93 37.68 -19.57
C SER A 499 -36.56 39.09 -19.94
N ALA A 500 -37.02 39.53 -21.11
CA ALA A 500 -36.83 40.88 -21.59
C ALA A 500 -37.58 41.88 -20.70
N ALA A 501 -36.94 42.37 -19.62
CA ALA A 501 -37.21 43.66 -19.00
C ALA A 501 -36.17 43.93 -17.91
N GLY A 502 -35.30 44.92 -18.09
CA GLY A 502 -34.41 45.43 -17.03
C GLY A 502 -35.15 46.28 -15.99
N ALA A 503 -36.38 45.89 -15.62
CA ALA A 503 -37.33 46.68 -14.83
C ALA A 503 -37.61 46.03 -13.45
N PRO A 504 -37.65 46.78 -12.33
CA PRO A 504 -37.77 46.25 -10.97
C PRO A 504 -38.98 45.34 -10.72
N GLU A 505 -40.04 45.44 -11.53
CA GLU A 505 -41.27 44.66 -11.43
C GLU A 505 -41.04 43.14 -11.62
N VAL A 506 -39.95 42.75 -12.30
CA VAL A 506 -39.55 41.35 -12.46
C VAL A 506 -39.17 40.74 -11.10
N LEU A 507 -38.40 41.47 -10.30
CA LEU A 507 -37.95 41.04 -8.98
C LEU A 507 -39.11 41.00 -7.99
N GLU A 508 -40.01 41.99 -8.04
CA GLU A 508 -41.24 42.03 -7.24
C GLU A 508 -42.12 40.80 -7.50
N LYS A 509 -42.31 40.45 -8.77
CA LYS A 509 -43.08 39.26 -9.17
C LYS A 509 -42.40 37.95 -8.76
N ALA A 510 -41.08 37.85 -8.90
CA ALA A 510 -40.34 36.64 -8.57
C ALA A 510 -40.27 36.38 -7.06
N LEU A 511 -40.22 37.44 -6.25
CA LEU A 511 -39.97 37.35 -4.81
C LEU A 511 -41.20 37.62 -3.95
N GLY A 512 -42.33 37.99 -4.54
CA GLY A 512 -43.62 38.13 -3.86
C GLY A 512 -43.70 39.35 -2.93
N GLY A 513 -43.01 40.45 -3.25
CA GLY A 513 -43.03 41.69 -2.46
C GLY A 513 -42.94 42.94 -3.35
N LYS A 514 -42.95 44.13 -2.74
CA LYS A 514 -42.80 45.41 -3.45
C LYS A 514 -41.59 46.18 -2.96
N PHE A 515 -40.89 46.85 -3.87
CA PHE A 515 -39.83 47.79 -3.52
C PHE A 515 -40.43 48.98 -2.77
N THR A 516 -39.77 49.35 -1.68
CA THR A 516 -40.05 50.57 -0.93
C THR A 516 -38.90 51.55 -1.12
N SER A 517 -39.22 52.80 -1.49
CA SER A 517 -38.21 53.85 -1.63
C SER A 517 -37.66 54.22 -0.27
N ARG A 518 -36.33 54.20 -0.14
CA ARG A 518 -35.59 54.48 1.10
C ARG A 518 -34.34 55.27 0.74
N SER A 519 -34.22 56.47 1.28
CA SER A 519 -33.06 57.33 1.10
C SER A 519 -32.93 58.20 2.34
N PRO A 520 -31.73 58.32 2.94
CA PRO A 520 -30.44 57.83 2.44
C PRO A 520 -30.18 56.35 2.78
N ILE A 521 -29.02 55.80 2.38
CA ILE A 521 -28.69 54.35 2.50
C ILE A 521 -28.71 53.85 3.96
N GLU A 522 -28.53 54.75 4.91
CA GLU A 522 -28.58 54.51 6.36
C GLU A 522 -29.96 53.99 6.81
N GLU A 523 -31.05 54.39 6.14
CA GLU A 523 -32.40 53.86 6.43
C GLU A 523 -32.51 52.37 6.07
N ILE A 524 -31.82 51.93 5.02
CA ILE A 524 -31.76 50.53 4.60
C ILE A 524 -30.95 49.72 5.62
N ILE A 525 -29.81 50.25 6.06
CA ILE A 525 -28.95 49.61 7.07
C ILE A 525 -29.74 49.41 8.36
N LYS A 526 -30.36 50.47 8.89
CA LYS A 526 -31.17 50.41 10.10
C LYS A 526 -32.31 49.39 9.98
N GLN A 527 -32.98 49.33 8.82
CA GLN A 527 -34.07 48.39 8.60
C GLN A 527 -33.58 46.92 8.54
N MET A 528 -32.37 46.67 8.02
CA MET A 528 -31.73 45.35 8.03
C MET A 528 -31.26 44.96 9.43
N GLU A 529 -30.77 45.91 10.22
CA GLU A 529 -30.43 45.73 11.64
C GLU A 529 -31.69 45.41 12.48
N ASP A 530 -32.77 46.19 12.31
CA ASP A 530 -34.06 45.99 12.98
C ASP A 530 -34.70 44.63 12.61
N ALA A 531 -34.44 44.12 11.40
CA ALA A 531 -34.90 42.79 10.96
C ALA A 531 -34.12 41.62 11.60
N GLY A 532 -32.95 41.90 12.20
CA GLY A 532 -32.16 40.95 12.95
C GLY A 532 -31.19 40.07 12.11
N PRO A 533 -30.29 39.34 12.78
CA PRO A 533 -29.31 38.47 12.12
C PRO A 533 -29.95 37.44 11.20
N GLY A 534 -29.41 37.30 9.99
CA GLY A 534 -29.94 36.42 8.94
C GLY A 534 -30.98 37.06 8.02
N ALA A 535 -31.37 38.32 8.27
CA ALA A 535 -32.21 39.07 7.34
C ALA A 535 -31.52 39.22 5.98
N ALA A 536 -32.29 39.06 4.89
CA ALA A 536 -31.81 39.19 3.52
C ALA A 536 -32.84 39.93 2.66
N GLY A 537 -32.36 40.83 1.81
CA GLY A 537 -33.18 41.66 0.93
C GLY A 537 -32.48 41.99 -0.38
N ILE A 538 -33.16 42.74 -1.24
CA ILE A 538 -32.63 43.23 -2.52
C ILE A 538 -32.77 44.74 -2.56
N VAL A 539 -31.71 45.43 -2.96
CA VAL A 539 -31.66 46.89 -3.09
C VAL A 539 -31.48 47.25 -4.56
N SER A 540 -32.29 48.20 -5.04
CA SER A 540 -32.17 48.77 -6.38
C SER A 540 -31.84 50.26 -6.27
N GLY A 541 -30.79 50.71 -6.96
CA GLY A 541 -30.43 52.12 -7.11
C GLY A 541 -30.81 52.62 -8.50
N SER A 542 -31.72 53.58 -8.60
CA SER A 542 -32.16 54.16 -9.88
C SER A 542 -31.58 55.55 -10.09
N ASN A 543 -31.18 55.90 -11.32
CA ASN A 543 -30.84 57.28 -11.67
C ASN A 543 -32.11 58.01 -12.18
N PRO A 544 -32.67 58.96 -11.40
CA PRO A 544 -33.88 59.67 -11.80
C PRO A 544 -33.69 60.60 -13.02
N PHE A 545 -32.45 60.92 -13.40
CA PHE A 545 -32.12 61.84 -14.49
C PHE A 545 -31.90 61.16 -15.85
N ILE A 546 -31.63 59.85 -15.88
CA ILE A 546 -31.32 59.11 -17.12
C ILE A 546 -32.43 58.11 -17.49
N ASP A 547 -32.85 57.25 -16.55
CA ASP A 547 -33.98 56.35 -16.73
C ASP A 547 -34.45 55.83 -15.35
N PRO A 548 -35.61 56.26 -14.81
CA PRO A 548 -36.08 55.83 -13.50
C PRO A 548 -36.48 54.36 -13.44
N THR A 549 -36.54 53.67 -14.59
CA THR A 549 -36.87 52.25 -14.70
C THR A 549 -35.65 51.35 -14.81
N LYS A 550 -34.44 51.90 -14.99
CA LYS A 550 -33.19 51.14 -15.14
C LYS A 550 -32.18 51.57 -14.08
N GLY A 551 -31.96 50.68 -13.12
CA GLY A 551 -31.05 50.87 -12.00
C GLY A 551 -30.12 49.67 -11.80
N HIS A 552 -29.05 49.87 -11.00
CA HIS A 552 -28.19 48.78 -10.56
C HIS A 552 -28.80 48.08 -9.34
N VAL A 553 -28.62 46.77 -9.23
CA VAL A 553 -29.30 45.91 -8.23
C VAL A 553 -28.27 45.13 -7.42
N PHE A 554 -28.48 45.11 -6.11
CA PHE A 554 -27.60 44.48 -5.12
C PHE A 554 -28.42 43.57 -4.20
N ASN A 555 -27.82 42.48 -3.69
CA ASN A 555 -28.36 41.80 -2.52
C ASN A 555 -27.90 42.52 -1.25
N VAL A 556 -28.67 42.47 -0.18
CA VAL A 556 -28.27 42.98 1.14
C VAL A 556 -28.56 41.91 2.19
N ILE A 557 -27.62 41.68 3.11
CA ILE A 557 -27.78 40.70 4.21
C ILE A 557 -27.36 41.30 5.55
N ASN A 558 -28.00 40.87 6.64
CA ASN A 558 -27.55 41.09 8.00
C ASN A 558 -26.79 39.85 8.48
N ASP A 559 -25.47 39.89 8.39
CA ASP A 559 -24.55 38.82 8.77
C ASP A 559 -24.10 39.02 10.22
N GLY A 560 -24.90 38.53 11.17
CA GLY A 560 -24.53 38.56 12.59
C GLY A 560 -24.46 39.96 13.21
N GLY A 561 -25.24 40.92 12.71
CA GLY A 561 -25.22 42.32 13.13
C GLY A 561 -24.42 43.24 12.21
N ILE A 562 -23.77 42.69 11.17
CA ILE A 562 -23.08 43.45 10.14
C ILE A 562 -23.93 43.46 8.88
N VAL A 563 -24.41 44.63 8.46
CA VAL A 563 -25.15 44.77 7.19
C VAL A 563 -24.18 44.82 6.03
N ARG A 564 -24.30 43.88 5.10
CA ARG A 564 -23.44 43.75 3.92
C ARG A 564 -24.26 43.90 2.65
N PHE A 565 -23.78 44.70 1.71
CA PHE A 565 -24.30 44.79 0.35
C PHE A 565 -23.43 43.91 -0.56
N ILE A 566 -24.07 43.01 -1.28
CA ILE A 566 -23.44 42.03 -2.15
C ILE A 566 -23.81 42.40 -3.58
N ASP A 567 -22.81 42.88 -4.32
CA ASP A 567 -22.88 43.01 -5.77
C ASP A 567 -22.27 41.76 -6.39
N ALA A 568 -23.05 41.06 -7.20
CA ALA A 568 -22.59 39.89 -7.91
C ALA A 568 -22.92 40.08 -9.39
N GLN A 569 -21.87 40.09 -10.22
CA GLN A 569 -21.98 40.20 -11.67
C GLN A 569 -21.28 39.00 -12.32
N PRO A 570 -21.87 38.39 -13.36
CA PRO A 570 -21.22 37.28 -14.03
C PRO A 570 -20.11 37.84 -14.94
N GLY A 571 -18.86 37.47 -14.65
CA GLY A 571 -17.75 37.55 -15.61
C GLY A 571 -17.61 38.87 -16.37
N GLY A 572 -17.41 39.95 -15.59
CA GLY A 572 -17.01 41.29 -16.01
C GLY A 572 -16.92 42.14 -14.74
N ASN A 573 -15.71 42.61 -14.40
CA ASN A 573 -15.29 43.42 -13.24
C ASN A 573 -16.25 43.50 -12.05
N ALA A 574 -16.09 42.59 -11.07
CA ALA A 574 -16.53 42.89 -9.72
C ALA A 574 -15.52 43.87 -9.08
N PHE A 575 -15.92 45.14 -8.98
CA PHE A 575 -15.25 46.12 -8.11
C PHE A 575 -15.16 45.53 -6.69
N THR A 576 -13.94 45.23 -6.25
CA THR A 576 -13.64 45.02 -4.83
C THR A 576 -12.82 46.20 -4.36
N ALA A 577 -13.52 47.27 -3.97
CA ALA A 577 -13.01 48.20 -2.97
C ALA A 577 -13.92 48.05 -1.76
N GLY A 578 -13.32 47.98 -0.57
CA GLY A 578 -14.08 48.04 0.69
C GLY A 578 -15.08 49.18 0.60
N SER A 579 -16.36 48.87 0.80
CA SER A 579 -17.44 49.84 0.70
C SER A 579 -17.35 50.85 1.86
N ARG A 580 -16.59 51.92 1.69
CA ARG A 580 -17.23 53.23 1.82
C ARG A 580 -17.98 53.46 0.53
N ALA A 581 -19.25 53.79 0.62
CA ALA A 581 -20.17 54.01 -0.47
C ALA A 581 -19.55 54.86 -1.60
N ALA A 582 -18.92 54.22 -2.58
CA ALA A 582 -18.43 54.86 -3.79
C ALA A 582 -19.58 54.88 -4.81
N HIS A 583 -20.63 55.63 -4.49
CA HIS A 583 -21.60 56.16 -5.43
C HIS A 583 -22.28 57.37 -4.77
N GLU A 584 -21.54 58.45 -4.59
CA GLU A 584 -22.06 59.76 -4.15
C GLU A 584 -22.96 60.46 -5.20
N GLU A 585 -23.42 59.77 -6.26
CA GLU A 585 -24.32 60.38 -7.27
C GLU A 585 -25.48 59.47 -7.73
N TYR A 586 -26.12 58.69 -6.85
CA TYR A 586 -27.40 58.03 -7.17
C TYR A 586 -28.48 58.34 -6.12
N SER A 587 -29.34 59.30 -6.44
CA SER A 587 -30.20 60.00 -5.48
C SER A 587 -31.45 59.23 -4.99
N ALA A 588 -31.60 57.92 -5.28
CA ALA A 588 -32.74 57.14 -4.79
C ALA A 588 -32.46 55.62 -4.75
N PHE A 589 -32.44 55.06 -3.54
CA PHE A 589 -32.40 53.61 -3.31
C PHE A 589 -33.80 53.06 -2.99
N ARG A 590 -34.04 51.80 -3.32
CA ARG A 590 -35.27 51.08 -2.96
C ARG A 590 -34.92 49.71 -2.40
N LEU A 591 -35.56 49.30 -1.30
CA LEU A 591 -35.38 48.00 -0.66
C LEU A 591 -36.63 47.12 -0.86
N LEU A 592 -36.40 45.88 -1.25
CA LEU A 592 -37.38 44.80 -1.30
C LEU A 592 -36.99 43.74 -0.26
N LEU A 593 -37.84 43.56 0.75
CA LEU A 593 -37.73 42.47 1.73
C LEU A 593 -38.74 41.38 1.34
N PRO A 594 -38.27 40.22 0.85
CA PRO A 594 -39.17 39.20 0.34
C PRO A 594 -39.77 38.36 1.46
N GLY A 595 -40.96 38.76 1.92
CA GLY A 595 -41.79 38.04 2.89
C GLY A 595 -41.20 38.02 4.31
N LYS A 596 -42.02 38.40 5.29
CA LYS A 596 -41.93 37.76 6.61
C LYS A 596 -42.32 36.29 6.46
#